data_AF-A0A0C2BLB9-F1
#
_entry.id   AF-A0A0C2BLB9-F1
#
_cell.length_a   1.000
_cell.length_b   1.000
_cell.length_c   1.000
_cell.angle_alpha   90.00
_cell.angle_beta   90.00
_cell.angle_gamma   90.00
#
_symmetry.space_group_name_H-M   'P 1'
#
loop_
_entity.id
_entity.type
_entity.pdbx_description
1 polymer ?
#
loop_
_entity_poly.entity_id
_entity_poly.type
_entity_poly.pdbx_seq_one_letter_code
_entity_poly.pdbx_strand_id
1 'polypeptide(L)'
;MGQLVKICTMLLDSCLDMHGRSALLTSYVHYFKIAMKESKARSQLCKEMAAERNKPGSPETQKLFTIIEDMEKSSSHHQRVPCEAVPSTSNKSVHEELAELWVRSGGCAREMAFLNSWFFFELMIKSMAEYLSMTGRLYLTRRSRFSERFIRALDSLSAATVSEVITRLTKDPRQATSIANSWAFFVRDAFSLMDRSYVMGLVRDFNRDISAKISCIGEPAATTLMLLKLDFVRIVSSHEHFVILNLPFGPPLSIPTSTSSSSLGMSTGSSTVQLQAPSPECVSITSR
;
A
#
# COMPACT_ATOMS: atom_id res chain seq x y z
N MET A 1 6.65 -4.47 28.33
CA MET A 1 7.14 -4.98 27.02
C MET A 1 8.21 -6.05 27.15
N GLY A 2 9.28 -5.85 27.93
CA GLY A 2 10.28 -6.92 28.15
C GLY A 2 9.70 -8.22 28.73
N GLN A 3 8.74 -8.13 29.67
CA GLN A 3 8.02 -9.29 30.20
C GLN A 3 7.13 -9.98 29.16
N LEU A 4 6.51 -9.24 28.24
CA LEU A 4 5.65 -9.80 27.20
C LEU A 4 6.48 -10.49 26.12
N VAL A 5 7.60 -9.89 25.71
CA VAL A 5 8.58 -10.52 24.81
C VAL A 5 9.15 -11.77 25.47
N LYS A 6 9.50 -11.72 26.76
CA LYS A 6 9.99 -12.87 27.51
C LYS A 6 8.93 -13.96 27.64
N ILE A 7 7.65 -13.61 27.85
CA ILE A 7 6.52 -14.55 27.86
C ILE A 7 6.31 -15.16 26.47
N CYS A 8 6.33 -14.37 25.40
CA CYS A 8 6.21 -14.87 24.03
C CYS A 8 7.38 -15.79 23.65
N THR A 9 8.63 -15.42 23.97
CA THR A 9 9.81 -16.25 23.70
C THR A 9 9.78 -17.54 24.54
N MET A 10 9.43 -17.46 25.82
CA MET A 10 9.31 -18.65 26.68
C MET A 10 8.17 -19.57 26.24
N LEU A 11 7.01 -19.04 25.83
CA LEU A 11 5.89 -19.85 25.35
C LEU A 11 6.14 -20.47 23.96
N LEU A 12 6.89 -19.79 23.09
CA LEU A 12 7.28 -20.30 21.78
C LEU A 12 8.34 -21.43 21.89
N ASP A 13 9.28 -21.31 22.82
CA ASP A 13 10.34 -22.32 23.03
C ASP A 13 9.89 -23.51 23.91
N SER A 14 8.92 -23.35 24.81
CA SER A 14 8.55 -24.40 25.79
C SER A 14 7.48 -25.40 25.30
N CYS A 15 6.81 -25.15 24.17
CA CYS A 15 5.75 -26.01 23.64
C CYS A 15 6.08 -26.58 22.27
N LEU A 16 7.31 -27.06 22.12
CA LEU A 16 7.75 -27.79 20.94
C LEU A 16 7.43 -29.28 21.12
N ASP A 17 6.82 -29.90 20.10
CA ASP A 17 6.63 -31.35 20.08
C ASP A 17 8.00 -32.07 19.95
N MET A 18 8.05 -33.39 20.11
CA MET A 18 9.28 -34.20 19.95
C MET A 18 9.98 -34.04 18.58
N HIS A 19 9.35 -33.35 17.63
CA HIS A 19 9.88 -33.07 16.31
C HIS A 19 10.24 -31.59 16.11
N GLY A 20 10.27 -30.78 17.18
CA GLY A 20 10.71 -29.38 17.15
C GLY A 20 9.69 -28.41 16.55
N ARG A 21 8.41 -28.79 16.45
CA ARG A 21 7.34 -27.92 15.92
C ARG A 21 6.52 -27.32 17.05
N SER A 22 6.19 -26.03 16.91
CA SER A 22 5.37 -25.33 17.88
C SER A 22 3.92 -25.85 17.90
N ALA A 23 3.44 -26.29 19.07
CA ALA A 23 2.06 -26.76 19.28
C ALA A 23 1.00 -25.68 18.96
N LEU A 24 1.40 -24.41 19.00
CA LEU A 24 0.57 -23.27 18.60
C LEU A 24 0.29 -23.26 17.10
N LEU A 25 1.25 -23.71 16.27
CA LEU A 25 1.06 -23.83 14.82
C LEU A 25 0.03 -24.92 14.50
N THR A 26 0.11 -26.06 15.19
CA THR A 26 -0.87 -27.16 15.04
C THR A 26 -2.26 -26.71 15.47
N SER A 27 -2.36 -25.96 16.57
CA SER A 27 -3.63 -25.39 17.06
C SER A 27 -4.20 -24.35 16.09
N TYR A 28 -3.36 -23.50 15.51
CA TYR A 28 -3.75 -22.53 14.49
C TYR A 28 -4.26 -23.23 13.21
N VAL A 29 -3.54 -24.23 12.70
CA VAL A 29 -3.97 -25.00 11.52
C VAL A 29 -5.30 -25.72 11.78
N HIS A 30 -5.49 -26.27 12.98
CA HIS A 30 -6.73 -26.93 13.37
C HIS A 30 -7.90 -25.95 13.47
N TYR A 31 -7.70 -24.81 14.14
CA TYR A 31 -8.72 -23.76 14.27
C TYR A 31 -9.08 -23.17 12.90
N PHE A 32 -8.07 -22.86 12.07
CA PHE A 32 -8.26 -22.34 10.72
C PHE A 32 -9.08 -23.31 9.85
N LYS A 33 -8.83 -24.62 9.96
CA LYS A 33 -9.57 -25.65 9.23
C LYS A 33 -11.02 -25.79 9.71
N ILE A 34 -11.29 -25.62 11.01
CA ILE A 34 -12.64 -25.63 11.58
C ILE A 34 -13.42 -24.38 11.15
N ALA A 35 -12.81 -23.20 11.27
CA ALA A 35 -13.43 -21.92 10.87
C ALA A 35 -13.82 -21.91 9.38
N MET A 36 -12.98 -22.48 8.51
CA MET A 36 -13.27 -22.61 7.08
C MET A 36 -14.42 -23.60 6.79
N LYS A 37 -14.59 -24.64 7.60
CA LYS A 37 -15.70 -25.61 7.46
C LYS A 37 -17.04 -25.01 7.90
N GLU A 38 -17.04 -24.18 8.94
CA GLU A 38 -18.23 -23.48 9.45
C GLU A 38 -18.68 -22.34 8.50
N SER A 39 -17.74 -21.66 7.85
CA SER A 39 -18.00 -20.65 6.82
C SER A 39 -18.74 -21.23 5.60
N LYS A 40 -18.35 -22.43 5.16
CA LYS A 40 -19.00 -23.13 4.05
C LYS A 40 -20.44 -23.56 4.38
N ALA A 41 -20.70 -23.93 5.64
CA ALA A 41 -22.04 -24.27 6.12
C ALA A 41 -22.96 -23.04 6.24
N ARG A 42 -22.46 -21.89 6.74
CA ARG A 42 -23.22 -20.64 6.81
C ARG A 42 -23.58 -20.07 5.43
N SER A 43 -22.69 -20.21 4.45
CA SER A 43 -22.95 -19.79 3.06
C SER A 43 -24.07 -20.61 2.40
N GLN A 44 -24.21 -21.88 2.75
CA GLN A 44 -25.29 -22.75 2.26
C GLN A 44 -26.64 -22.37 2.88
N LEU A 45 -26.68 -22.13 4.20
CA LEU A 45 -27.90 -21.75 4.94
C LEU A 45 -28.49 -20.40 4.48
N CYS A 46 -27.63 -19.41 4.18
CA CYS A 46 -28.09 -18.12 3.65
C CYS A 46 -28.69 -18.22 2.23
N LYS A 47 -28.25 -19.19 1.41
CA LYS A 47 -28.81 -19.42 0.07
C LYS A 47 -30.18 -20.10 0.15
N GLU A 48 -30.40 -20.98 1.13
CA GLU A 48 -31.70 -21.61 1.37
C GLU A 48 -32.74 -20.62 1.91
N MET A 49 -32.36 -19.73 2.84
CA MET A 49 -33.27 -18.71 3.35
C MET A 49 -33.67 -17.65 2.29
N ALA A 50 -32.78 -17.35 1.33
CA ALA A 50 -33.10 -16.45 0.22
C ALA A 50 -34.03 -17.09 -0.83
N ALA A 51 -34.00 -18.42 -0.97
CA ALA A 51 -34.88 -19.15 -1.90
C ALA A 51 -36.33 -19.21 -1.42
N GLU A 52 -36.58 -19.24 -0.10
CA GLU A 52 -37.95 -19.24 0.48
C GLU A 52 -38.62 -17.85 0.44
N ARG A 53 -37.85 -16.75 0.33
CA ARG A 53 -38.39 -15.38 0.23
C ARG A 53 -39.10 -15.09 -1.11
N ASN A 54 -38.86 -15.89 -2.14
CA ASN A 54 -39.40 -15.68 -3.51
C ASN A 54 -40.62 -16.56 -3.85
N LYS A 55 -41.24 -17.24 -2.87
CA LYS A 55 -42.51 -17.94 -3.08
C LYS A 55 -43.70 -17.00 -2.84
N PRO A 56 -44.76 -17.05 -3.66
CA PRO A 56 -45.98 -16.30 -3.39
C PRO A 56 -46.71 -16.93 -2.19
N GLY A 57 -46.45 -16.39 -1.00
CA GLY A 57 -47.12 -16.77 0.25
C GLY A 57 -48.51 -16.14 0.41
N SER A 58 -49.33 -16.80 1.22
CA SER A 58 -50.72 -16.45 1.59
C SER A 58 -50.94 -14.95 1.88
N PRO A 59 -52.15 -14.40 1.62
CA PRO A 59 -52.50 -12.99 1.90
C PRO A 59 -52.32 -12.55 3.36
N GLU A 60 -52.18 -13.47 4.31
CA GLU A 60 -51.88 -13.17 5.71
C GLU A 60 -50.41 -12.82 5.94
N THR A 61 -49.48 -13.42 5.19
CA THR A 61 -48.04 -13.18 5.34
C THR A 61 -47.64 -11.81 4.79
N GLN A 62 -48.28 -11.36 3.71
CA GLN A 62 -48.05 -10.03 3.14
C GLN A 62 -48.50 -8.91 4.09
N LYS A 63 -49.62 -9.09 4.81
CA LYS A 63 -50.09 -8.13 5.82
C LYS A 63 -49.10 -7.96 6.97
N LEU A 64 -48.44 -9.04 7.40
CA LEU A 64 -47.41 -8.96 8.44
C LEU A 64 -46.18 -8.18 7.97
N PHE A 65 -45.76 -8.34 6.71
CA PHE A 65 -44.64 -7.55 6.16
C PHE A 65 -44.98 -6.05 6.09
N THR A 66 -46.19 -5.68 5.68
CA THR A 66 -46.61 -4.27 5.63
C THR A 66 -46.66 -3.64 7.03
N ILE A 67 -47.12 -4.39 8.04
CA ILE A 67 -47.15 -3.93 9.44
C ILE A 67 -45.73 -3.70 10.00
N ILE A 68 -44.78 -4.58 9.67
CA ILE A 68 -43.38 -4.44 10.08
C ILE A 68 -42.76 -3.18 9.44
N GLU A 69 -43.02 -2.95 8.16
CA GLU A 69 -42.47 -1.82 7.40
C GLU A 69 -43.04 -0.47 7.87
N ASP A 70 -44.31 -0.43 8.28
CA ASP A 70 -44.95 0.76 8.88
C ASP A 70 -44.39 1.07 10.28
N MET A 71 -44.07 0.04 11.07
CA MET A 71 -43.47 0.20 12.39
C MET A 71 -42.01 0.70 12.31
N GLU A 72 -41.26 0.28 11.29
CA GLU A 72 -39.89 0.75 11.03
C GLU A 72 -39.86 2.21 10.53
N LYS A 73 -40.85 2.64 9.73
CA LYS A 73 -40.97 4.05 9.31
C LYS A 73 -41.32 4.99 10.46
N SER A 74 -42.18 4.58 11.39
CA SER A 74 -42.57 5.40 12.55
C SER A 74 -41.45 5.56 13.60
N SER A 75 -40.43 4.71 13.60
CA SER A 75 -39.31 4.72 14.56
C SER A 75 -38.19 5.72 14.20
N SER A 76 -38.22 6.30 13.00
CA SER A 76 -37.14 7.13 12.45
C SER A 76 -37.06 8.58 13.00
N HIS A 77 -37.86 8.93 14.01
CA HIS A 77 -37.85 10.25 14.65
C HIS A 77 -37.71 10.13 16.18
N HIS A 78 -36.59 9.62 16.71
CA HIS A 78 -35.96 10.22 17.89
C HIS A 78 -34.58 9.59 18.19
N GLN A 79 -33.62 10.49 18.35
CA GLN A 79 -32.24 10.23 18.75
C GLN A 79 -32.16 9.67 20.18
N ARG A 80 -31.39 8.59 20.39
CA ARG A 80 -30.54 8.36 21.59
C ARG A 80 -29.82 7.00 21.54
N VAL A 81 -28.52 7.06 21.82
CA VAL A 81 -27.65 6.03 22.44
C VAL A 81 -27.84 6.15 23.98
N PRO A 82 -27.49 5.21 24.90
CA PRO A 82 -26.86 3.88 24.79
C PRO A 82 -27.55 2.72 25.57
N CYS A 83 -27.19 1.47 25.22
CA CYS A 83 -26.47 0.49 26.06
C CYS A 83 -27.00 -0.95 25.91
N GLU A 84 -26.06 -1.85 25.61
CA GLU A 84 -26.04 -3.30 25.88
C GLU A 84 -27.21 -4.18 25.41
N ALA A 85 -27.13 -4.62 24.15
CA ALA A 85 -27.44 -6.00 23.80
C ALA A 85 -26.72 -6.37 22.48
N VAL A 86 -25.81 -7.34 22.57
CA VAL A 86 -25.15 -8.07 21.47
C VAL A 86 -24.25 -7.21 20.56
N PRO A 87 -22.92 -7.41 20.53
CA PRO A 87 -22.13 -6.87 19.44
C PRO A 87 -22.63 -7.55 18.19
N SER A 88 -23.45 -6.84 17.42
CA SER A 88 -23.39 -6.97 15.97
C SER A 88 -21.90 -7.03 15.63
N THR A 89 -21.44 -8.15 15.09
CA THR A 89 -20.21 -8.14 14.31
C THR A 89 -20.55 -7.29 13.08
N SER A 90 -20.57 -5.97 13.28
CA SER A 90 -20.37 -4.99 12.25
C SER A 90 -19.16 -5.53 11.49
N ASN A 91 -19.37 -5.97 10.25
CA ASN A 91 -18.33 -6.48 9.36
C ASN A 91 -17.34 -5.34 9.03
N LYS A 92 -16.68 -4.81 10.04
CA LYS A 92 -15.68 -3.76 9.97
C LYS A 92 -14.40 -4.43 9.56
N SER A 93 -13.87 -4.01 8.42
CA SER A 93 -12.65 -4.57 7.92
C SER A 93 -11.47 -4.11 8.81
N VAL A 94 -10.61 -5.05 9.20
CA VAL A 94 -9.53 -4.76 10.16
C VAL A 94 -8.57 -3.70 9.61
N HIS A 95 -8.27 -3.72 8.31
CA HIS A 95 -7.43 -2.70 7.67
C HIS A 95 -8.04 -1.29 7.72
N GLU A 96 -9.36 -1.15 7.61
CA GLU A 96 -10.03 0.16 7.73
C GLU A 96 -9.93 0.71 9.14
N GLU A 97 -10.35 -0.07 10.13
CA GLU A 97 -10.28 0.36 11.54
C GLU A 97 -8.84 0.60 11.97
N LEU A 98 -7.88 -0.23 11.51
CA LEU A 98 -6.47 -0.04 11.80
C LEU A 98 -5.94 1.28 11.23
N ALA A 99 -6.22 1.59 9.96
CA ALA A 99 -5.78 2.84 9.34
C ALA A 99 -6.36 4.06 10.07
N GLU A 100 -7.63 4.02 10.42
CA GLU A 100 -8.30 5.12 11.14
C GLU A 100 -7.78 5.31 12.56
N LEU A 101 -7.62 4.21 13.30
CA LEU A 101 -7.06 4.25 14.64
C LEU A 101 -5.63 4.77 14.62
N TRP A 102 -4.84 4.40 13.61
CA TRP A 102 -3.48 4.91 13.48
C TRP A 102 -3.49 6.42 13.19
N VAL A 103 -4.30 6.89 12.25
CA VAL A 103 -4.41 8.33 11.93
C VAL A 103 -4.88 9.15 13.13
N ARG A 104 -5.84 8.62 13.90
CA ARG A 104 -6.39 9.29 15.09
C ARG A 104 -5.54 9.11 16.35
N SER A 105 -4.51 8.26 16.30
CA SER A 105 -3.61 8.04 17.43
C SER A 105 -2.79 9.29 17.72
N GLY A 106 -2.55 9.55 19.00
CA GLY A 106 -1.74 10.65 19.49
C GLY A 106 -0.77 10.21 20.60
N GLY A 107 0.20 11.07 20.92
CA GLY A 107 1.17 10.84 22.00
C GLY A 107 1.91 9.51 21.86
N CYS A 108 2.08 8.80 22.98
CA CYS A 108 2.83 7.54 23.05
C CYS A 108 2.27 6.44 22.12
N ALA A 109 0.95 6.41 21.89
CA ALA A 109 0.34 5.39 21.03
C ALA A 109 0.80 5.54 19.58
N ARG A 110 0.81 6.78 19.06
CA ARG A 110 1.30 7.09 17.71
C ARG A 110 2.78 6.78 17.56
N GLU A 111 3.57 7.15 18.56
CA GLU A 111 5.01 6.86 18.57
C GLU A 111 5.29 5.35 18.52
N MET A 112 4.62 4.57 19.37
CA MET A 112 4.77 3.10 19.37
C MET A 112 4.30 2.46 18.07
N ALA A 113 3.26 3.01 17.42
CA ALA A 113 2.81 2.55 16.12
C ALA A 113 3.88 2.76 15.04
N PHE A 114 4.54 3.92 15.00
CA PHE A 114 5.64 4.17 14.06
C PHE A 114 6.91 3.38 14.37
N LEU A 115 7.22 3.15 15.66
CA LEU A 115 8.32 2.27 16.06
C LEU A 115 8.12 0.83 15.52
N ASN A 116 6.88 0.36 15.52
CA ASN A 116 6.51 -0.98 15.04
C ASN A 116 5.81 -0.94 13.67
N SER A 117 6.09 0.08 12.86
CA SER A 117 5.37 0.33 11.59
C SER A 117 5.38 -0.87 10.63
N TRP A 118 6.51 -1.60 10.56
CA TRP A 118 6.64 -2.81 9.75
C TRP A 118 5.52 -3.82 10.00
N PHE A 119 5.19 -4.06 11.28
CA PHE A 119 4.19 -5.04 11.67
C PHE A 119 2.79 -4.56 11.28
N PHE A 120 2.48 -3.29 11.55
CA PHE A 120 1.14 -2.76 11.28
C PHE A 120 0.86 -2.64 9.79
N PHE A 121 1.84 -2.25 8.99
CA PHE A 121 1.70 -2.24 7.53
C PHE A 121 1.54 -3.65 6.96
N GLU A 122 2.31 -4.61 7.45
CA GLU A 122 2.20 -6.03 7.07
C GLU A 122 0.82 -6.62 7.47
N LEU A 123 0.33 -6.27 8.66
CA LEU A 123 -1.01 -6.65 9.12
C LEU A 123 -2.10 -6.03 8.24
N MET A 124 -1.96 -4.75 7.91
CA MET A 124 -2.90 -4.02 7.07
C MET A 124 -3.01 -4.65 5.68
N ILE A 125 -1.90 -4.94 5.01
CA ILE A 125 -1.92 -5.52 3.66
C ILE A 125 -2.50 -6.95 3.65
N LYS A 126 -2.22 -7.76 4.68
CA LYS A 126 -2.81 -9.09 4.83
C LYS A 126 -4.33 -9.01 5.06
N SER A 127 -4.78 -8.10 5.92
CA SER A 127 -6.20 -7.86 6.14
C SER A 127 -6.91 -7.36 4.88
N MET A 128 -6.26 -6.52 4.07
CA MET A 128 -6.80 -6.09 2.77
C MET A 128 -7.00 -7.29 1.84
N ALA A 129 -6.00 -8.17 1.71
CA ALA A 129 -6.10 -9.35 0.87
C ALA A 129 -7.19 -10.32 1.34
N GLU A 130 -7.26 -10.58 2.65
CA GLU A 130 -8.29 -11.42 3.26
C GLU A 130 -9.69 -10.84 3.04
N TYR A 131 -9.87 -9.55 3.27
CA TYR A 131 -11.13 -8.86 3.02
C TYR A 131 -11.62 -9.02 1.57
N LEU A 132 -10.73 -8.80 0.59
CA LEU A 132 -11.09 -8.95 -0.82
C LEU A 132 -11.47 -10.39 -1.18
N SER A 133 -10.79 -11.36 -0.57
CA SER A 133 -11.07 -12.79 -0.74
C SER A 133 -12.43 -13.17 -0.13
N MET A 134 -12.66 -12.84 1.14
CA MET A 134 -13.87 -13.23 1.88
C MET A 134 -15.14 -12.55 1.35
N THR A 135 -15.02 -11.31 0.86
CA THR A 135 -16.17 -10.55 0.32
C THR A 135 -16.38 -10.76 -1.19
N GLY A 136 -15.53 -11.54 -1.86
CA GLY A 136 -15.60 -11.73 -3.31
C GLY A 136 -15.32 -10.46 -4.13
N ARG A 137 -14.74 -9.42 -3.52
CA ARG A 137 -14.46 -8.13 -4.19
C ARG A 137 -13.29 -8.19 -5.17
N LEU A 138 -12.52 -9.29 -5.22
CA LEU A 138 -11.45 -9.48 -6.21
C LEU A 138 -11.95 -9.40 -7.66
N TYR A 139 -13.20 -9.81 -7.92
CA TYR A 139 -13.84 -9.77 -9.23
C TYR A 139 -14.33 -8.37 -9.63
N LEU A 140 -14.37 -7.42 -8.70
CA LEU A 140 -14.72 -6.05 -8.99
C LEU A 140 -13.54 -5.30 -9.63
N THR A 141 -13.86 -4.20 -10.31
CA THR A 141 -12.86 -3.25 -10.79
C THR A 141 -11.98 -2.78 -9.62
N ARG A 142 -10.67 -2.56 -9.86
CA ARG A 142 -9.74 -2.20 -8.77
C ARG A 142 -10.17 -0.96 -7.99
N ARG A 143 -10.80 0.02 -8.65
CA ARG A 143 -11.32 1.25 -8.03
C ARG A 143 -12.44 1.01 -7.03
N SER A 144 -13.22 -0.06 -7.20
CA SER A 144 -14.37 -0.38 -6.35
C SER A 144 -14.08 -1.49 -5.35
N ARG A 145 -12.80 -1.78 -5.06
CA ARG A 145 -12.37 -2.84 -4.13
C ARG A 145 -12.30 -2.41 -2.67
N PHE A 146 -12.12 -1.12 -2.42
CA PHE A 146 -12.04 -0.54 -1.08
C PHE A 146 -13.03 0.61 -0.95
N SER A 147 -13.42 0.96 0.27
CA SER A 147 -14.31 2.09 0.52
C SER A 147 -13.55 3.42 0.38
N GLU A 148 -14.24 4.50 0.01
CA GLU A 148 -13.62 5.84 0.02
C GLU A 148 -13.11 6.24 1.40
N ARG A 149 -13.77 5.76 2.45
CA ARG A 149 -13.37 5.98 3.84
C ARG A 149 -11.97 5.41 4.10
N PHE A 150 -11.70 4.19 3.65
CA PHE A 150 -10.36 3.60 3.72
C PHE A 150 -9.33 4.41 2.95
N ILE A 151 -9.66 4.80 1.72
CA ILE A 151 -8.75 5.56 0.84
C ILE A 151 -8.33 6.88 1.52
N ARG A 152 -9.28 7.63 2.08
CA ARG A 152 -8.97 8.89 2.79
C ARG A 152 -8.14 8.66 4.06
N ALA A 153 -8.39 7.56 4.78
CA ALA A 153 -7.58 7.19 5.94
C ALA A 153 -6.14 6.85 5.52
N LEU A 154 -5.95 6.13 4.40
CA LEU A 154 -4.63 5.85 3.84
C LEU A 154 -3.90 7.11 3.37
N ASP A 155 -4.59 8.06 2.74
CA ASP A 155 -3.98 9.34 2.33
C ASP A 155 -3.44 10.11 3.54
N SER A 156 -4.25 10.15 4.60
CA SER A 156 -3.87 10.77 5.88
C SER A 156 -2.70 10.04 6.55
N LEU A 157 -2.71 8.70 6.50
CA LEU A 157 -1.63 7.86 7.04
C LEU A 157 -0.34 8.02 6.23
N SER A 158 -0.43 8.16 4.91
CA SER A 158 0.70 8.42 4.03
C SER A 158 1.37 9.75 4.38
N ALA A 159 0.58 10.83 4.46
CA ALA A 159 1.08 12.14 4.87
C ALA A 159 1.70 12.11 6.28
N ALA A 160 1.06 11.42 7.23
CA ALA A 160 1.59 11.24 8.58
C ALA A 160 2.92 10.47 8.58
N THR A 161 3.05 9.44 7.74
CA THR A 161 4.27 8.63 7.60
C THR A 161 5.43 9.45 7.04
N VAL A 162 5.19 10.22 5.97
CA VAL A 162 6.20 11.12 5.40
C VAL A 162 6.67 12.15 6.43
N SER A 163 5.72 12.79 7.13
CA SER A 163 6.03 13.74 8.19
C SER A 163 6.87 13.10 9.30
N GLU A 164 6.57 11.84 9.65
CA GLU A 164 7.31 11.11 10.68
C GLU A 164 8.74 10.78 10.25
N VAL A 165 8.94 10.33 9.01
CA VAL A 165 10.25 10.08 8.41
C VAL A 165 11.10 11.35 8.44
N ILE A 166 10.54 12.47 7.98
CA ILE A 166 11.22 13.78 7.97
C ILE A 166 11.59 14.22 9.39
N THR A 167 10.69 14.07 10.35
CA THR A 167 10.89 14.49 11.73
C THR A 167 11.95 13.64 12.45
N ARG A 168 11.97 12.34 12.18
CA ARG A 168 12.94 11.42 12.82
C ARG A 168 14.32 11.47 12.19
N LEU A 169 14.47 11.93 10.95
CA LEU A 169 15.75 11.96 10.25
C LEU A 169 16.91 12.51 11.10
N THR A 170 16.71 13.61 11.84
CA THR A 170 17.75 14.24 12.66
C THR A 170 17.93 13.61 14.03
N LYS A 171 16.88 12.96 14.57
CA LYS A 171 16.88 12.35 15.92
C LYS A 171 17.34 10.90 15.89
N ASP A 172 16.82 10.14 14.93
CA ASP A 172 17.06 8.72 14.73
C ASP A 172 16.89 8.37 13.23
N PRO A 173 17.96 8.51 12.42
CA PRO A 173 17.91 8.21 10.99
C PRO A 173 17.67 6.72 10.72
N ARG A 174 18.06 5.81 11.63
CA ARG A 174 17.81 4.37 11.45
C ARG A 174 16.32 4.08 11.53
N GLN A 175 15.63 4.68 12.51
CA GLN A 175 14.18 4.54 12.61
C GLN A 175 13.45 5.22 11.44
N ALA A 176 13.94 6.38 10.97
CA ALA A 176 13.38 7.03 9.79
C ALA A 176 13.45 6.11 8.55
N THR A 177 14.61 5.46 8.32
CA THR A 177 14.78 4.46 7.26
C THR A 177 13.88 3.25 7.45
N SER A 178 13.74 2.73 8.68
CA SER A 178 12.84 1.62 8.98
C SER A 178 11.38 1.93 8.63
N ILE A 179 10.89 3.12 8.99
CA ILE A 179 9.53 3.59 8.67
C ILE A 179 9.36 3.79 7.16
N ALA A 180 10.34 4.39 6.48
CA ALA A 180 10.29 4.59 5.04
C ALA A 180 10.26 3.25 4.27
N ASN A 181 11.05 2.28 4.71
CA ASN A 181 11.10 0.95 4.11
C ASN A 181 9.80 0.18 4.35
N SER A 182 9.25 0.21 5.57
CA SER A 182 7.97 -0.46 5.88
C SER A 182 6.82 0.11 5.05
N TRP A 183 6.79 1.44 4.86
CA TRP A 183 5.86 2.09 3.95
C TRP A 183 6.10 1.69 2.48
N ALA A 184 7.36 1.63 2.03
CA ALA A 184 7.69 1.22 0.67
C ALA A 184 7.23 -0.21 0.36
N PHE A 185 7.42 -1.15 1.29
CA PHE A 185 6.94 -2.53 1.14
C PHE A 185 5.42 -2.60 1.09
N PHE A 186 4.73 -1.84 1.95
CA PHE A 186 3.27 -1.72 1.89
C PHE A 186 2.78 -1.21 0.52
N VAL A 187 3.37 -0.12 0.03
CA VAL A 187 3.02 0.50 -1.26
C VAL A 187 3.30 -0.46 -2.42
N ARG A 188 4.44 -1.17 -2.39
CA ARG A 188 4.77 -2.23 -3.36
C ARG A 188 3.65 -3.27 -3.41
N ASP A 189 3.23 -3.80 -2.26
CA ASP A 189 2.23 -4.88 -2.22
C ASP A 189 0.81 -4.38 -2.53
N ALA A 190 0.53 -3.10 -2.23
CA ALA A 190 -0.73 -2.45 -2.57
C ALA A 190 -1.00 -2.40 -4.09
N PHE A 191 0.03 -2.40 -4.95
CA PHE A 191 -0.15 -2.47 -6.41
C PHE A 191 -0.91 -3.72 -6.88
N SER A 192 -0.84 -4.81 -6.11
CA SER A 192 -1.55 -6.06 -6.41
C SER A 192 -3.04 -5.98 -6.04
N LEU A 193 -3.38 -5.19 -5.01
CA LEU A 193 -4.73 -5.17 -4.42
C LEU A 193 -5.56 -3.95 -4.86
N MET A 194 -4.97 -2.76 -4.92
CA MET A 194 -5.64 -1.46 -5.10
C MET A 194 -5.54 -0.92 -6.53
N ASP A 195 -6.26 0.16 -6.84
CA ASP A 195 -6.11 0.89 -8.10
C ASP A 195 -4.67 1.40 -8.28
N ARG A 196 -4.04 1.04 -9.41
CA ARG A 196 -2.62 1.36 -9.65
C ARG A 196 -2.36 2.86 -9.78
N SER A 197 -3.33 3.62 -10.27
CA SER A 197 -3.21 5.09 -10.40
C SER A 197 -3.22 5.73 -9.02
N TYR A 198 -4.07 5.23 -8.12
CA TYR A 198 -4.08 5.62 -6.71
C TYR A 198 -2.74 5.32 -6.02
N VAL A 199 -2.24 4.07 -6.13
CA VAL A 199 -0.97 3.68 -5.50
C VAL A 199 0.20 4.50 -6.07
N MET A 200 0.20 4.77 -7.38
CA MET A 200 1.20 5.68 -7.98
C MET A 200 1.10 7.11 -7.45
N GLY A 201 -0.11 7.56 -7.07
CA GLY A 201 -0.33 8.80 -6.33
C GLY A 201 0.43 8.83 -5.00
N LEU A 202 0.36 7.75 -4.21
CA LEU A 202 1.11 7.63 -2.94
C LEU A 202 2.64 7.71 -3.16
N VAL A 203 3.14 7.05 -4.21
CA VAL A 203 4.56 7.11 -4.61
C VAL A 203 4.96 8.54 -4.96
N ARG A 204 4.14 9.23 -5.77
CA ARG A 204 4.36 10.62 -6.16
C ARG A 204 4.39 11.55 -4.95
N ASP A 205 3.43 11.40 -4.05
CA ASP A 205 3.27 12.29 -2.89
C ASP A 205 4.44 12.12 -1.91
N PHE A 206 4.86 10.87 -1.63
CA PHE A 206 6.08 10.60 -0.86
C PHE A 206 7.31 11.27 -1.50
N ASN A 207 7.50 11.08 -2.81
CA ASN A 207 8.66 11.64 -3.51
C ASN A 207 8.63 13.18 -3.53
N ARG A 208 7.46 13.79 -3.73
CA ARG A 208 7.28 15.25 -3.73
C ARG A 208 7.71 15.84 -2.38
N ASP A 209 7.17 15.30 -1.30
CA ASP A 209 7.34 15.88 0.03
C ASP A 209 8.76 15.66 0.57
N ILE A 210 9.37 14.51 0.30
CA ILE A 210 10.79 14.27 0.60
C ILE A 210 11.70 15.21 -0.20
N SER A 211 11.42 15.43 -1.49
CA SER A 211 12.22 16.35 -2.33
C SER A 211 12.10 17.81 -1.88
N ALA A 212 10.90 18.21 -1.47
CA ALA A 212 10.68 19.53 -0.87
C ALA A 212 11.53 19.69 0.39
N LYS A 213 11.60 18.65 1.24
CA LYS A 213 12.44 18.71 2.45
C LYS A 213 13.94 18.73 2.14
N ILE A 214 14.41 17.96 1.16
CA ILE A 214 15.82 17.96 0.71
C ILE A 214 16.25 19.38 0.31
N SER A 215 15.38 20.12 -0.39
CA SER A 215 15.68 21.48 -0.87
C SER A 215 15.83 22.51 0.26
N CYS A 216 15.36 22.21 1.47
CA CYS A 216 15.35 23.14 2.61
C CYS A 216 16.22 22.69 3.79
N ILE A 217 16.84 21.51 3.72
CA ILE A 217 17.65 20.95 4.81
C ILE A 217 19.14 20.99 4.43
N GLY A 218 20.01 21.30 5.40
CA GLY A 218 21.46 21.32 5.17
C GLY A 218 22.08 19.92 5.12
N GLU A 219 23.33 19.85 4.65
CA GLU A 219 24.15 18.64 4.75
C GLU A 219 24.54 18.34 6.21
N PRO A 220 24.66 17.06 6.64
CA PRO A 220 24.57 15.80 5.87
C PRO A 220 23.16 15.19 5.78
N ALA A 221 22.15 15.87 6.34
CA ALA A 221 20.79 15.34 6.43
C ALA A 221 20.10 15.27 5.06
N ALA A 222 20.40 16.22 4.15
CA ALA A 222 19.93 16.21 2.77
C ALA A 222 20.38 14.95 2.02
N THR A 223 21.67 14.60 2.07
CA THR A 223 22.20 13.36 1.48
C THR A 223 21.49 12.12 2.04
N THR A 224 21.24 12.06 3.34
CA THR A 224 20.54 10.92 3.97
C THR A 224 19.11 10.77 3.45
N LEU A 225 18.35 11.87 3.30
CA LEU A 225 17.02 11.83 2.70
C LEU A 225 17.04 11.42 1.23
N MET A 226 18.07 11.83 0.49
CA MET A 226 18.24 11.44 -0.91
C MET A 226 18.43 9.92 -1.03
N LEU A 227 19.27 9.32 -0.20
CA LEU A 227 19.45 7.87 -0.14
C LEU A 227 18.15 7.14 0.22
N LEU A 228 17.43 7.64 1.23
CA LEU A 228 16.14 7.08 1.65
C LEU A 228 15.09 7.16 0.52
N LYS A 229 15.05 8.27 -0.22
CA LYS A 229 14.19 8.42 -1.40
C LYS A 229 14.52 7.39 -2.48
N LEU A 230 15.81 7.19 -2.76
CA LEU A 230 16.26 6.21 -3.75
C LEU A 230 15.92 4.77 -3.32
N ASP A 231 16.10 4.44 -2.04
CA ASP A 231 15.72 3.14 -1.49
C ASP A 231 14.21 2.91 -1.54
N PHE A 232 13.40 3.92 -1.22
CA PHE A 232 11.95 3.85 -1.37
C PHE A 232 11.55 3.52 -2.81
N VAL A 233 12.08 4.27 -3.79
CA VAL A 233 11.81 4.02 -5.21
C VAL A 233 12.28 2.63 -5.62
N ARG A 234 13.46 2.19 -5.18
CA ARG A 234 13.99 0.86 -5.45
C ARG A 234 13.08 -0.25 -4.93
N ILE A 235 12.60 -0.14 -3.68
CA ILE A 235 11.70 -1.13 -3.07
C ILE A 235 10.37 -1.17 -3.83
N VAL A 236 9.75 -0.02 -4.11
CA VAL A 236 8.50 0.03 -4.86
C VAL A 236 8.66 -0.53 -6.27
N SER A 237 9.79 -0.23 -6.92
CA SER A 237 10.16 -0.71 -8.26
C SER A 237 10.53 -2.20 -8.30
N SER A 238 10.62 -2.88 -7.16
CA SER A 238 10.81 -4.33 -7.10
C SER A 238 9.49 -5.12 -7.21
N HIS A 239 8.36 -4.43 -7.41
CA HIS A 239 7.09 -5.09 -7.70
C HIS A 239 7.19 -5.90 -9.01
N GLU A 240 6.61 -7.10 -9.04
CA GLU A 240 6.73 -8.09 -10.12
C GLU A 240 6.32 -7.58 -11.53
N HIS A 241 5.74 -6.39 -11.62
CA HIS A 241 5.31 -5.77 -12.87
C HIS A 241 6.02 -4.45 -13.22
N PHE A 242 7.03 -4.02 -12.45
CA PHE A 242 7.78 -2.81 -12.74
C PHE A 242 9.00 -3.13 -13.61
N VAL A 243 8.90 -2.88 -14.90
CA VAL A 243 10.04 -2.93 -15.82
C VAL A 243 10.71 -1.56 -15.82
N ILE A 244 11.98 -1.49 -15.41
CA ILE A 244 12.78 -0.27 -15.53
C ILE A 244 13.05 -0.03 -17.02
N LEU A 245 12.20 0.76 -17.66
CA LEU A 245 12.44 1.28 -18.99
C LEU A 245 13.35 2.51 -18.85
N ASN A 246 14.66 2.28 -18.74
CA ASN A 246 15.66 3.34 -18.91
C ASN A 246 15.70 3.73 -20.39
N LEU A 247 14.61 4.33 -20.87
CA LEU A 247 14.55 4.88 -22.21
C LEU A 247 15.36 6.18 -22.19
N PRO A 248 16.38 6.34 -23.05
CA PRO A 248 16.98 7.64 -23.25
C PRO A 248 15.87 8.57 -23.75
N PHE A 249 15.43 9.49 -22.90
CA PHE A 249 14.57 10.59 -23.33
C PHE A 249 15.41 11.45 -24.28
N GLY A 250 15.29 11.18 -25.57
CA GLY A 250 15.81 12.08 -26.60
C GLY A 250 15.15 13.46 -26.44
N PRO A 251 15.90 14.57 -26.69
CA PRO A 251 15.33 15.91 -26.61
C PRO A 251 14.13 16.04 -27.57
N PRO A 252 13.15 16.91 -27.27
CA PRO A 252 11.97 17.07 -28.10
C PRO A 252 12.37 17.80 -29.38
N LEU A 253 12.80 17.04 -30.39
CA LEU A 253 13.05 17.59 -31.72
C LEU A 253 11.71 17.72 -32.43
N SER A 254 11.27 18.97 -32.51
CA SER A 254 10.52 19.55 -33.62
C SER A 254 10.54 18.68 -34.88
N ILE A 255 9.37 18.16 -35.24
CA ILE A 255 9.11 17.59 -36.56
C ILE A 255 9.24 18.73 -37.59
N PRO A 256 10.03 18.54 -38.65
CA PRO A 256 9.43 18.74 -39.96
C PRO A 256 9.51 17.48 -40.81
N THR A 257 8.46 17.33 -41.59
CA THR A 257 8.20 16.36 -42.65
C THR A 257 9.38 16.21 -43.64
N SER A 258 9.75 14.96 -43.97
CA SER A 258 9.70 14.36 -45.32
C SER A 258 10.79 13.30 -45.55
N THR A 259 10.33 12.13 -45.99
CA THR A 259 10.90 11.16 -46.95
C THR A 259 12.42 10.97 -47.07
N SER A 260 12.87 9.73 -46.86
CA SER A 260 13.74 8.91 -47.75
C SER A 260 14.79 8.11 -46.98
N SER A 261 14.82 6.82 -47.30
CA SER A 261 15.72 5.73 -46.94
C SER A 261 17.23 6.03 -46.96
N SER A 262 17.95 5.49 -45.98
CA SER A 262 19.17 4.67 -46.20
C SER A 262 19.67 4.03 -44.89
N SER A 263 19.96 2.74 -44.99
CA SER A 263 20.66 1.88 -44.03
C SER A 263 22.15 2.21 -43.89
N LEU A 264 22.81 1.49 -42.96
CA LEU A 264 24.25 1.40 -42.63
C LEU A 264 24.62 2.26 -41.40
N GLY A 265 25.39 1.80 -40.43
CA GLY A 265 26.16 0.59 -40.26
C GLY A 265 26.84 0.62 -38.89
N MET A 266 27.27 -0.55 -38.43
CA MET A 266 27.99 -0.76 -37.17
C MET A 266 29.38 -0.11 -37.18
N SER A 267 29.83 0.40 -36.04
CA SER A 267 31.25 0.30 -35.65
C SER A 267 31.50 0.61 -34.16
N THR A 268 31.93 -0.44 -33.48
CA THR A 268 32.77 -0.49 -32.29
C THR A 268 34.01 0.42 -32.34
N GLY A 269 34.38 0.96 -31.17
CA GLY A 269 35.77 0.90 -30.70
C GLY A 269 36.72 2.07 -31.00
N SER A 270 37.20 2.64 -29.89
CA SER A 270 38.60 3.03 -29.66
C SER A 270 39.03 4.48 -29.96
N SER A 271 39.61 5.04 -28.90
CA SER A 271 40.32 6.30 -28.75
C SER A 271 41.37 6.57 -29.82
N THR A 272 41.56 7.83 -30.19
CA THR A 272 42.90 8.44 -30.29
C THR A 272 42.81 9.97 -30.36
N VAL A 273 43.87 10.56 -29.86
CA VAL A 273 44.10 11.98 -29.56
C VAL A 273 44.73 12.68 -30.77
N GLN A 274 44.50 14.00 -30.84
CA GLN A 274 45.41 15.06 -31.29
C GLN A 274 45.30 15.70 -32.70
N LEU A 275 45.47 17.02 -32.62
CA LEU A 275 46.16 17.96 -33.53
C LEU A 275 45.32 18.77 -34.51
N GLN A 276 45.09 20.01 -34.07
CA GLN A 276 44.68 21.18 -34.84
C GLN A 276 45.88 21.81 -35.54
N ALA A 277 45.78 22.07 -36.85
CA ALA A 277 46.51 23.12 -37.55
C ALA A 277 45.69 23.62 -38.77
N PRO A 278 45.77 24.92 -39.13
CA PRO A 278 44.85 25.60 -40.04
C PRO A 278 45.28 25.56 -41.52
N SER A 279 44.33 25.92 -42.39
CA SER A 279 44.38 25.96 -43.87
C SER A 279 45.41 26.94 -44.47
N PRO A 280 45.92 26.69 -45.70
CA PRO A 280 46.83 27.58 -46.42
C PRO A 280 46.11 28.50 -47.43
N GLU A 281 46.85 29.54 -47.86
CA GLU A 281 46.69 30.49 -49.00
C GLU A 281 46.78 31.95 -48.50
N CYS A 282 47.52 32.90 -49.09
CA CYS A 282 48.13 32.97 -50.41
C CYS A 282 49.35 33.92 -50.41
N VAL A 283 50.13 33.82 -51.47
CA VAL A 283 51.42 34.45 -51.79
C VAL A 283 51.30 35.97 -52.04
N SER A 284 52.29 36.75 -51.59
CA SER A 284 52.81 37.90 -52.36
C SER A 284 54.21 38.32 -51.87
N ILE A 285 55.21 37.99 -52.69
CA ILE A 285 56.59 38.52 -52.66
C ILE A 285 56.62 39.80 -53.50
N THR A 286 57.42 40.81 -53.10
CA THR A 286 58.42 41.60 -53.89
C THR A 286 58.85 42.80 -53.03
N SER A 287 60.09 42.83 -52.48
CA SER A 287 61.32 43.50 -52.99
C SER A 287 61.15 45.03 -53.12
N ARG A 288 62.00 45.91 -52.57
CA ARG A 288 63.45 45.91 -52.32
C ARG A 288 63.77 46.78 -51.11
#